data_AF-A0A929F956-F1
#
_entry.id   AF-A0A929F956-F1
#
_cell.length_a   1.000
_cell.length_b   1.000
_cell.length_c   1.000
_cell.angle_alpha   90.00
_cell.angle_beta   90.00
_cell.angle_gamma   90.00
#
_symmetry.space_group_name_H-M   'P 1'
#
loop_
_entity.id
_entity.type
_entity.pdbx_description
1 polymer ?
#
loop_
_entity_poly.entity_id
_entity_poly.type
_entity_poly.pdbx_seq_one_letter_code
_entity_poly.pdbx_strand_id
1 'polypeptide(L)' 'VEMEALVSVSIALNTLWDMVKYLEKDEMGQYPETRITDIRVIKKEKRQ' A
#
# COMPACT_ATOMS: atom_id res chain seq x y z
N VAL A 1 10.43 -9.20 12.99
CA VAL A 1 9.54 -9.39 11.83
C VAL A 1 9.09 -8.07 11.21
N GLU A 2 9.96 -7.04 11.21
CA GLU A 2 9.60 -5.74 10.64
C GLU A 2 9.46 -5.79 9.11
N MET A 3 10.24 -6.63 8.44
CA MET A 3 10.25 -6.70 6.98
C MET A 3 8.98 -7.39 6.48
N GLU A 4 8.54 -8.45 7.13
CA GLU A 4 7.31 -9.17 6.81
C GLU A 4 6.09 -8.27 7.00
N ALA A 5 6.07 -7.43 8.04
CA ALA A 5 5.01 -6.46 8.26
C ALA A 5 4.94 -5.43 7.12
N LEU A 6 6.07 -4.88 6.67
CA LEU A 6 6.12 -3.94 5.55
C LEU A 6 5.67 -4.58 4.23
N VAL A 7 6.10 -5.81 3.97
CA VAL A 7 5.69 -6.55 2.78
C VAL A 7 4.19 -6.81 2.80
N SER A 8 3.65 -7.25 3.94
CA SER A 8 2.22 -7.54 4.10
C SER A 8 1.35 -6.31 3.86
N VAL A 9 1.74 -5.16 4.43
CA VAL A 9 1.02 -3.89 4.24
C VAL A 9 1.10 -3.43 2.79
N SER A 10 2.27 -3.54 2.16
CA SER A 10 2.45 -3.17 0.75
C SER A 10 1.56 -4.02 -0.17
N ILE A 11 1.48 -5.33 0.09
CA ILE A 11 0.61 -6.24 -0.66
C ILE A 11 -0.86 -5.84 -0.46
N ALA A 12 -1.29 -5.64 0.79
CA ALA A 12 -2.68 -5.30 1.09
C ALA A 12 -3.11 -3.99 0.41
N LEU A 13 -2.28 -2.95 0.46
CA LEU A 13 -2.58 -1.67 -0.20
C LEU A 13 -2.62 -1.81 -1.72
N ASN A 14 -1.72 -2.61 -2.31
CA ASN A 14 -1.74 -2.87 -3.74
C ASN A 14 -2.97 -3.68 -4.18
N THR A 15 -3.41 -4.66 -3.37
CA THR A 15 -4.66 -5.39 -3.59
C THR A 15 -5.88 -4.47 -3.53
N LEU A 16 -5.93 -3.55 -2.56
CA LEU A 16 -7.01 -2.56 -2.47
C LEU A 16 -7.04 -1.67 -3.72
N TRP A 17 -5.89 -1.17 -4.17
CA TRP A 17 -5.80 -0.39 -5.40
C TRP A 17 -6.29 -1.21 -6.60
N ASP A 18 -5.92 -2.50 -6.69
CA ASP A 18 -6.40 -3.38 -7.75
C ASP A 18 -7.94 -3.43 -7.85
N MET A 19 -8.62 -3.40 -6.70
CA MET A 19 -10.09 -3.44 -6.63
C MET A 19 -10.75 -2.11 -7.00
N VAL A 20 -10.11 -0.96 -6.73
CA VAL A 20 -10.70 0.37 -6.96
C VAL A 20 -10.15 1.09 -8.20
N LYS A 21 -9.18 0.49 -8.90
CA LYS A 21 -8.47 1.11 -10.04
C LYS A 21 -9.36 1.65 -11.15
N TYR A 22 -10.59 1.15 -11.31
CA TYR A 22 -11.50 1.65 -12.34
C TYR A 22 -12.18 2.98 -11.96
N LEU A 23 -12.27 3.30 -10.67
CA LEU A 23 -12.78 4.57 -10.15
C LEU A 23 -11.73 5.67 -10.16
N GLU A 24 -10.47 5.26 -9.96
CA GLU A 24 -9.31 6.14 -9.82
C GLU A 24 -8.66 6.53 -11.15
N LYS A 25 -9.03 5.85 -12.25
CA LYS A 25 -8.49 6.12 -13.58
C LYS A 25 -9.10 7.37 -14.19
N ASP A 26 -8.27 8.16 -14.84
CA ASP A 26 -8.72 9.19 -15.77
C ASP A 26 -9.08 8.62 -17.15
N GLU A 27 -9.57 9.49 -18.05
CA GLU A 27 -9.93 9.12 -19.42
C GLU A 27 -8.73 8.61 -20.26
N MET A 28 -7.50 8.91 -19.84
CA MET A 28 -6.27 8.44 -20.46
C MET A 28 -5.75 7.13 -19.83
N GLY A 29 -6.48 6.57 -18.86
CA GLY A 29 -6.13 5.36 -18.13
C GLY A 29 -4.99 5.52 -17.12
N GLN A 30 -4.65 6.75 -16.74
CA GLN A 30 -3.64 7.08 -15.74
C GLN A 30 -4.25 7.25 -14.34
N TYR A 31 -3.40 7.30 -13.31
CA TYR A 31 -3.78 7.56 -11.92
C TYR A 31 -3.16 8.89 -11.46
N PRO A 32 -3.80 10.05 -11.75
CA PRO A 32 -3.20 11.36 -11.50
C PRO A 32 -3.02 11.67 -10.01
N GLU A 33 -3.97 11.23 -9.18
CA GLU A 33 -4.00 11.56 -7.74
C GLU A 33 -3.61 10.38 -6.84
N THR A 34 -3.94 9.16 -7.26
CA THR A 34 -3.81 7.97 -6.43
C THR A 34 -2.34 7.63 -6.18
N ARG A 35 -1.96 7.50 -4.91
CA ARG A 35 -0.61 7.12 -4.50
C ARG A 35 -0.63 6.41 -3.15
N ILE A 36 0.21 5.38 -3.01
CA ILE A 36 0.51 4.78 -1.71
C ILE A 36 1.71 5.51 -1.11
N THR A 37 1.54 6.05 0.10
CA THR A 37 2.55 6.86 0.78
C THR A 37 2.64 6.49 2.27
N ASP A 38 3.68 6.97 2.95
CA ASP A 38 3.83 6.87 4.41
C ASP A 38 3.85 5.46 5.02
N ILE A 39 4.21 4.44 4.24
CA ILE A 39 4.48 3.10 4.79
C ILE A 39 5.74 3.16 5.64
N ARG A 40 5.58 2.99 6.96
CA ARG A 40 6.68 2.98 7.94
C ARG A 40 6.39 2.05 9.10
N VAL A 41 7.45 1.55 9.72
CA VAL A 41 7.35 0.76 10.96
C VAL A 41 7.10 1.71 12.14
N ILE A 42 5.93 1.59 12.77
CA ILE A 42 5.57 2.43 13.93
C ILE A 42 6.17 1.87 15.22
N LYS A 43 6.19 0.54 15.37
CA LYS A 43 6.71 -0.15 16.56
C LYS A 43 7.26 -1.51 16.17
N LYS A 44 8.39 -1.89 16.76
CA LYS A 44 8.93 -3.25 16.72
C LYS A 44 9.23 -3.68 18.14
N GLU A 45 8.56 -4.73 18.61
CA GLU A 45 8.91 -5.38 19.87
C GLU A 45 9.90 -6.51 19.60
N LYS A 46 11.03 -6.50 20.30
CA LYS A 46 11.89 -7.68 20.43
C LYS A 46 11.52 -8.33 21.76
N ARG A 47 10.90 -9.52 21.71
CA ARG A 47 10.92 -10.41 22.87
C ARG A 47 12.31 -11.05 22.94
N GLN A 48 12.88 -11.15 24.14
CA GLN A 48 14.15 -11.84 24.37
C GLN A 48 14.10 -13.26 23.85
#